data_AF-A0AAU6CZB3-F1
#
_entry.id   AF-A0AAU6CZB3-F1
#
_cell.length_a   1.000
_cell.length_b   1.000
_cell.length_c   1.000
_cell.angle_alpha   90.00
_cell.angle_beta   90.00
_cell.angle_gamma   90.00
#
_symmetry.space_group_name_H-M   'P 1'
#
loop_
_entity.id
_entity.type
_entity.pdbx_description
1 polymer ?
#
loop_
_entity_poly.entity_id
_entity_poly.type
_entity_poly.pdbx_seq_one_letter_code
_entity_poly.pdbx_strand_id
1 'polypeptide(L)'
;MAGTRSPLNRRRFLQISGAAVAATGVAWPLAAGAGSSSAAAGPATSGPVPPPHHPPAPRPTVRRALPYGVTTLDTTARLAKGSGGYRRIVAGPGWPALVRSELAAGAKGRADRRTPLACFVQLTDLHLADVQNPLRTEFLRAGSPGSWRTQEALSVAGAVALVEQINALGAGPYSGRVPAFVMSTGDNVDNNSATELHWYLTAMSGGLITPNTGDPASYEGVQNSGLPLFWQADGPLRDMDKQRGFPRIPGFLDAAIRPLRSPGLDIPWYSTPGNHDALPGGCLAPQDEQLRDIVTGSRKLFTVPDADVAAYAKVLKSGDDPKSGVLKDILTRNAAGARQVTPDPGRRLFTPHDYLTAHLDPAYAGHGPAGHGYSQDNLNDDRLYYTFPVAEGVVGISIDTTYRSGHFQGSVGSEQLGWLERTLTAHSARHYDADGRVVRNTAADDAHILVFSHHHSPSMTRRPDATHPEEQRHDGGELIELLSRFPNVVAWINGHSHVNAITPHRHRTPARSFWEVNTASHVDYPHHARLIELMDNHDGTLSLFTTLVESSAPYTTDFDDLSSVGLAALYRELAYNAPGLPAAMHDGVRESSAGARKDRNVELLVHRA
;
A
#
# COMPACT_ATOMS: atom_id res chain seq x y z
N MET A 1 -40.15 -20.16 -20.03
CA MET A 1 -39.53 -20.58 -21.31
C MET A 1 -39.09 -19.33 -22.06
N ALA A 2 -37.89 -19.38 -22.66
CA ALA A 2 -37.26 -18.40 -23.56
C ALA A 2 -37.08 -16.96 -22.99
N GLY A 3 -35.89 -16.39 -22.80
CA GLY A 3 -34.58 -16.67 -23.37
C GLY A 3 -34.18 -15.57 -24.35
N THR A 4 -33.64 -14.45 -23.87
CA THR A 4 -32.93 -13.46 -24.69
C THR A 4 -31.71 -12.93 -23.94
N ARG A 5 -30.61 -13.69 -24.04
CA ARG A 5 -29.26 -13.21 -23.74
C ARG A 5 -28.79 -12.36 -24.91
N SER A 6 -28.41 -11.12 -24.67
CA SER A 6 -27.63 -10.31 -25.62
C SER A 6 -26.14 -10.41 -25.27
N PRO A 7 -25.23 -10.52 -26.25
CA PRO A 7 -23.88 -11.05 -26.06
C PRO A 7 -22.89 -9.99 -25.55
N LEU A 8 -22.15 -10.32 -24.49
CA LEU A 8 -21.00 -9.55 -24.03
C LEU A 8 -19.86 -9.68 -25.05
N ASN A 9 -19.51 -8.55 -25.66
CA ASN A 9 -18.48 -8.41 -26.67
C ASN A 9 -17.09 -8.66 -26.06
N ARG A 10 -16.50 -9.81 -26.39
CA ARG A 10 -15.20 -10.30 -25.95
C ARG A 10 -14.10 -9.55 -26.70
N ARG A 11 -13.44 -8.56 -26.10
CA ARG A 11 -12.04 -8.15 -26.39
C ARG A 11 -11.65 -6.92 -25.57
N ARG A 12 -10.84 -7.13 -24.53
CA ARG A 12 -9.74 -6.26 -24.00
C ARG A 12 -9.53 -6.56 -22.52
N PHE A 13 -8.58 -7.44 -22.20
CA PHE A 13 -7.95 -7.48 -20.88
C PHE A 13 -6.64 -8.28 -20.96
N LEU A 14 -5.49 -7.59 -20.95
CA LEU A 14 -4.17 -8.19 -20.78
C LEU A 14 -3.23 -7.16 -20.13
N GLN A 15 -2.41 -7.67 -19.18
CA GLN A 15 -1.25 -7.08 -18.48
C GLN A 15 -1.50 -6.44 -17.09
N ILE A 16 -1.32 -7.17 -15.99
CA ILE A 16 -0.80 -6.65 -14.71
C ILE A 16 0.03 -7.79 -14.12
N SER A 17 1.21 -7.49 -13.55
CA SER A 17 2.12 -8.45 -12.94
C SER A 17 2.12 -8.30 -11.42
N GLY A 18 2.29 -9.41 -10.70
CA GLY A 18 2.41 -9.46 -9.24
C GLY A 18 1.59 -10.58 -8.62
N ALA A 19 0.27 -10.42 -8.57
CA ALA A 19 -0.71 -11.47 -8.27
C ALA A 19 -1.99 -11.18 -9.10
N ALA A 20 -2.38 -12.08 -10.01
CA ALA A 20 -3.66 -11.93 -10.72
C ALA A 20 -4.34 -13.28 -10.91
N VAL A 21 -5.40 -13.49 -10.11
CA VAL A 21 -6.38 -14.55 -10.34
C VAL A 21 -7.77 -13.98 -10.12
N ALA A 22 -8.45 -13.72 -11.23
CA ALA A 22 -9.87 -13.45 -11.26
C ALA A 22 -10.65 -14.75 -10.99
N ALA A 23 -11.57 -14.74 -10.03
CA ALA A 23 -12.62 -15.73 -9.88
C ALA A 23 -13.97 -15.03 -9.63
N THR A 24 -14.91 -15.27 -10.54
CA THR A 24 -16.31 -14.82 -10.50
C THR A 24 -17.14 -15.74 -9.62
N GLY A 25 -17.84 -15.20 -8.61
CA GLY A 25 -18.63 -15.96 -7.63
C GLY A 25 -20.09 -16.26 -8.02
N VAL A 26 -20.72 -17.18 -7.28
CA VAL A 26 -22.18 -17.31 -7.04
C VAL A 26 -22.40 -17.99 -5.67
N ALA A 27 -23.44 -17.57 -4.95
CA ALA A 27 -23.65 -17.64 -3.49
C ALA A 27 -24.66 -18.72 -2.97
N TRP A 28 -24.71 -18.80 -1.62
CA TRP A 28 -25.77 -19.25 -0.68
C TRP A 28 -25.94 -20.75 -0.33
N PRO A 29 -26.57 -21.11 0.83
CA PRO A 29 -26.81 -20.35 2.08
C PRO A 29 -26.62 -21.14 3.42
N LEU A 30 -26.39 -20.36 4.50
CA LEU A 30 -27.00 -20.43 5.85
C LEU A 30 -26.59 -21.44 6.95
N ALA A 31 -26.56 -20.84 8.15
CA ALA A 31 -26.90 -21.33 9.50
C ALA A 31 -25.83 -22.10 10.29
N ALA A 32 -25.72 -22.00 11.61
CA ALA A 32 -26.10 -21.05 12.67
C ALA A 32 -25.64 -21.72 14.00
N GLY A 33 -25.37 -20.92 15.02
CA GLY A 33 -25.45 -21.37 16.43
C GLY A 33 -24.08 -21.50 17.10
N ALA A 34 -23.61 -20.52 17.88
CA ALA A 34 -24.06 -20.06 19.20
C ALA A 34 -23.41 -20.82 20.38
N GLY A 35 -22.91 -20.05 21.34
CA GLY A 35 -22.63 -20.49 22.72
C GLY A 35 -21.19 -20.20 23.17
N SER A 36 -20.83 -18.96 23.52
CA SER A 36 -20.99 -18.34 24.86
C SER A 36 -20.18 -18.99 25.99
N SER A 37 -19.22 -18.25 26.54
CA SER A 37 -18.92 -18.02 27.98
C SER A 37 -17.43 -17.65 28.12
N SER A 38 -17.08 -16.39 28.45
CA SER A 38 -17.04 -15.79 29.80
C SER A 38 -16.24 -16.68 30.76
N ALA A 39 -15.25 -16.26 31.53
CA ALA A 39 -14.69 -14.98 31.95
C ALA A 39 -13.32 -15.40 32.58
N ALA A 40 -12.47 -14.61 33.20
CA ALA A 40 -12.54 -13.31 33.81
C ALA A 40 -11.08 -12.86 34.03
N ALA A 41 -10.88 -11.55 34.00
CA ALA A 41 -9.65 -10.90 34.37
C ALA A 41 -9.41 -10.95 35.89
N GLY A 42 -8.13 -10.90 36.25
CA GLY A 42 -7.64 -10.51 37.57
C GLY A 42 -6.52 -9.47 37.42
N PRO A 43 -6.33 -8.57 38.39
CA PRO A 43 -6.08 -7.16 38.11
C PRO A 43 -4.63 -6.69 38.35
N ALA A 44 -4.39 -5.48 37.84
CA ALA A 44 -3.15 -4.72 37.73
C ALA A 44 -2.53 -4.22 39.05
N THR A 45 -1.23 -3.93 39.01
CA THR A 45 -0.53 -3.04 39.94
C THR A 45 0.45 -2.12 39.19
N SER A 46 0.66 -0.92 39.72
CA SER A 46 1.16 0.29 39.03
C SER A 46 2.50 0.83 39.55
N GLY A 47 3.26 1.51 38.69
CA GLY A 47 4.24 2.59 39.01
C GLY A 47 5.40 2.68 37.99
N PRO A 48 6.30 3.71 38.01
CA PRO A 48 6.18 5.15 38.31
C PRO A 48 6.73 6.07 37.15
N VAL A 49 6.57 7.41 37.27
CA VAL A 49 6.73 8.47 36.22
C VAL A 49 8.16 9.06 36.07
N PRO A 50 8.64 9.43 34.84
CA PRO A 50 9.94 10.12 34.59
C PRO A 50 9.86 11.65 34.30
N PRO A 51 11.01 12.40 34.28
CA PRO A 51 11.08 13.89 34.31
C PRO A 51 11.03 14.56 32.91
N PRO A 52 10.95 15.91 32.81
CA PRO A 52 10.46 16.60 31.60
C PRO A 52 11.52 16.82 30.51
N HIS A 53 11.08 16.67 29.25
CA HIS A 53 11.86 16.88 28.02
C HIS A 53 11.81 18.34 27.54
N HIS A 54 12.97 18.90 27.15
CA HIS A 54 13.04 20.12 26.33
C HIS A 54 13.10 19.77 24.83
N PRO A 55 12.35 20.47 23.95
CA PRO A 55 12.37 20.21 22.51
C PRO A 55 13.67 20.74 21.85
N PRO A 56 14.21 20.06 20.84
CA PRO A 56 15.39 20.51 20.10
C PRO A 56 15.06 21.66 19.13
N ALA A 57 16.04 22.54 18.89
CA ALA A 57 15.93 23.70 17.99
C ALA A 57 15.87 23.30 16.50
N PRO A 58 15.15 24.05 15.64
CA PRO A 58 14.96 23.73 14.23
C PRO A 58 16.24 23.93 13.41
N ARG A 59 16.53 22.96 12.52
CA ARG A 59 17.62 23.03 11.52
C ARG A 59 17.15 23.78 10.27
N PRO A 60 18.04 24.55 9.60
CA PRO A 60 17.66 25.30 8.39
C PRO A 60 17.44 24.36 7.21
N THR A 61 16.24 24.40 6.62
CA THR A 61 15.90 23.72 5.37
C THR A 61 16.31 24.59 4.18
N VAL A 62 17.20 24.07 3.33
CA VAL A 62 17.50 24.70 2.04
C VAL A 62 16.30 24.48 1.12
N ARG A 63 15.49 25.51 0.92
CA ARG A 63 14.38 25.49 -0.06
C ARG A 63 14.96 25.46 -1.48
N ARG A 64 15.07 24.27 -2.07
CA ARG A 64 15.47 24.08 -3.47
C ARG A 64 14.29 24.48 -4.36
N ALA A 65 14.51 25.36 -5.34
CA ALA A 65 13.50 25.64 -6.36
C ALA A 65 13.25 24.35 -7.16
N LEU A 66 12.03 23.82 -7.11
CA LEU A 66 11.71 22.51 -7.66
C LEU A 66 11.55 22.61 -9.19
N PRO A 67 12.27 21.80 -10.00
CA PRO A 67 12.12 21.77 -11.45
C PRO A 67 10.85 21.03 -11.94
N TYR A 68 9.95 20.66 -11.02
CA TYR A 68 8.72 19.90 -11.27
C TYR A 68 7.57 20.46 -10.42
N GLY A 69 6.33 20.23 -10.87
CA GLY A 69 5.13 20.62 -10.16
C GLY A 69 4.97 19.95 -8.80
N VAL A 70 4.21 20.59 -7.91
CA VAL A 70 3.99 20.09 -6.55
C VAL A 70 3.01 18.91 -6.56
N THR A 71 2.07 18.93 -7.50
CA THR A 71 1.10 17.86 -7.72
C THR A 71 0.91 17.56 -9.19
N THR A 72 0.19 16.48 -9.48
CA THR A 72 -0.19 16.14 -10.86
C THR A 72 -1.17 17.14 -11.51
N LEU A 73 -1.66 18.16 -10.79
CA LEU A 73 -2.38 19.29 -11.41
C LEU A 73 -1.46 20.14 -12.30
N ASP A 74 -0.18 20.20 -11.95
CA ASP A 74 0.81 21.06 -12.59
C ASP A 74 1.55 20.28 -13.70
N THR A 75 2.15 19.15 -13.32
CA THR A 75 3.00 18.32 -14.20
C THR A 75 2.83 16.85 -13.89
N THR A 76 3.05 15.98 -14.88
CA THR A 76 3.05 14.52 -14.67
C THR A 76 4.22 13.86 -15.37
N ALA A 77 4.78 12.78 -14.82
CA ALA A 77 5.71 11.94 -15.55
C ALA A 77 5.03 11.33 -16.78
N ARG A 78 5.75 11.31 -17.91
CA ARG A 78 5.32 10.62 -19.13
C ARG A 78 6.51 9.92 -19.77
N LEU A 79 6.25 8.76 -20.38
CA LEU A 79 7.23 8.20 -21.30
C LEU A 79 7.36 9.10 -22.53
N ALA A 80 8.60 9.40 -22.90
CA ALA A 80 8.92 10.10 -24.14
C ALA A 80 8.35 9.36 -25.36
N LYS A 81 7.95 10.12 -26.38
CA LYS A 81 7.47 9.55 -27.64
C LYS A 81 8.59 8.77 -28.31
N GLY A 82 8.26 7.57 -28.79
CA GLY A 82 9.21 6.68 -29.46
C GLY A 82 8.62 5.28 -29.63
N SER A 83 9.16 4.54 -30.61
CA SER A 83 8.79 3.15 -30.89
C SER A 83 9.82 2.18 -30.31
N GLY A 84 9.34 1.19 -29.56
CA GLY A 84 10.15 0.05 -29.07
C GLY A 84 11.06 0.36 -27.88
N GLY A 85 11.39 -0.71 -27.14
CA GLY A 85 12.43 -0.73 -26.11
C GLY A 85 12.23 0.14 -24.87
N TYR A 86 13.35 0.42 -24.21
CA TYR A 86 13.49 1.34 -23.07
C TYR A 86 13.26 2.78 -23.53
N ARG A 87 12.43 3.52 -22.79
CA ARG A 87 12.08 4.91 -23.09
C ARG A 87 12.32 5.78 -21.87
N ARG A 88 12.87 6.98 -22.10
CA ARG A 88 13.12 7.97 -21.04
C ARG A 88 11.82 8.57 -20.52
N ILE A 89 11.82 9.02 -19.27
CA ILE A 89 10.73 9.85 -18.72
C ILE A 89 10.99 11.33 -19.04
N VAL A 90 9.92 12.05 -19.35
CA VAL A 90 9.90 13.51 -19.52
C VAL A 90 8.74 14.12 -18.72
N ALA A 91 8.84 15.41 -18.44
CA ALA A 91 7.72 16.17 -17.91
C ALA A 91 6.59 16.26 -18.95
N GLY A 92 5.38 15.94 -18.52
CA GLY A 92 4.15 16.12 -19.29
C GLY A 92 3.21 17.14 -18.63
N PRO A 93 2.16 17.58 -19.34
CA PRO A 93 1.19 18.50 -18.78
C PRO A 93 0.39 17.82 -17.67
N GLY A 94 0.08 18.59 -16.63
CA GLY A 94 -0.80 18.23 -15.53
C GLY A 94 -2.16 17.67 -15.98
N TRP A 95 -2.77 16.90 -15.10
CA TRP A 95 -4.12 16.36 -15.28
C TRP A 95 -5.16 17.28 -14.66
N PRO A 96 -6.15 17.74 -15.44
CA PRO A 96 -7.18 18.63 -14.94
C PRO A 96 -8.08 17.93 -13.93
N ALA A 97 -8.66 18.71 -13.02
CA ALA A 97 -9.66 18.23 -12.09
C ALA A 97 -10.98 17.87 -12.80
N LEU A 98 -11.64 16.81 -12.33
CA LEU A 98 -13.00 16.44 -12.76
C LEU A 98 -13.95 16.40 -11.56
N VAL A 99 -15.14 16.99 -11.70
CA VAL A 99 -16.20 16.86 -10.70
C VAL A 99 -17.02 15.60 -10.95
N ARG A 100 -17.21 14.80 -9.91
CA ARG A 100 -17.98 13.55 -9.89
C ARG A 100 -19.21 13.73 -9.00
N SER A 101 -20.36 13.86 -9.63
CA SER A 101 -21.67 14.09 -8.99
C SER A 101 -22.54 12.83 -8.93
N GLU A 102 -21.93 11.65 -9.00
CA GLU A 102 -22.63 10.38 -9.00
C GLU A 102 -23.46 10.16 -7.73
N LEU A 103 -22.92 10.47 -6.55
CA LEU A 103 -23.59 10.17 -5.27
C LEU A 103 -24.40 11.35 -4.73
N ALA A 104 -24.09 12.58 -5.15
CA ALA A 104 -24.83 13.79 -4.78
C ALA A 104 -24.67 14.88 -5.83
N ALA A 105 -25.62 15.83 -5.86
CA ALA A 105 -25.56 17.03 -6.69
C ALA A 105 -25.37 18.27 -5.80
N GLY A 106 -24.20 18.90 -5.90
CA GLY A 106 -23.89 20.14 -5.17
C GLY A 106 -24.53 21.35 -5.82
N ALA A 107 -24.87 22.36 -5.04
CA ALA A 107 -25.47 23.59 -5.56
C ALA A 107 -24.43 24.49 -6.26
N LYS A 108 -24.91 25.42 -7.07
CA LYS A 108 -24.08 26.47 -7.69
C LYS A 108 -23.44 27.35 -6.61
N GLY A 109 -22.21 27.81 -6.85
CA GLY A 109 -21.46 28.65 -5.90
C GLY A 109 -20.88 27.91 -4.70
N ARG A 110 -20.96 26.56 -4.64
CA ARG A 110 -20.39 25.78 -3.51
C ARG A 110 -18.91 26.05 -3.28
N ALA A 111 -18.15 26.29 -4.36
CA ALA A 111 -16.72 26.57 -4.28
C ALA A 111 -16.42 27.85 -3.46
N ASP A 112 -17.33 28.84 -3.47
CA ASP A 112 -17.15 30.13 -2.82
C ASP A 112 -17.57 30.12 -1.33
N ARG A 113 -18.31 29.09 -0.90
CA ARG A 113 -18.85 28.99 0.47
C ARG A 113 -18.31 27.82 1.27
N ARG A 114 -17.70 26.82 0.62
CA ARG A 114 -17.28 25.58 1.28
C ARG A 114 -16.27 25.86 2.40
N THR A 115 -16.37 25.12 3.50
CA THR A 115 -15.39 25.18 4.59
C THR A 115 -14.57 23.90 4.59
N PRO A 116 -13.22 23.98 4.63
CA PRO A 116 -12.41 22.78 4.74
C PRO A 116 -12.52 22.17 6.13
N LEU A 117 -12.74 20.86 6.17
CA LEU A 117 -12.82 20.03 7.37
C LEU A 117 -11.51 19.29 7.64
N ALA A 118 -10.95 18.64 6.62
CA ALA A 118 -9.71 17.86 6.74
C ALA A 118 -8.83 18.01 5.49
N CYS A 119 -7.51 17.87 5.67
CA CYS A 119 -6.52 17.78 4.60
C CYS A 119 -5.40 16.84 5.05
N PHE A 120 -5.11 15.79 4.30
CA PHE A 120 -4.09 14.79 4.63
C PHE A 120 -3.58 14.08 3.37
N VAL A 121 -2.42 13.44 3.45
CA VAL A 121 -1.85 12.64 2.35
C VAL A 121 -2.07 11.16 2.64
N GLN A 122 -2.36 10.38 1.61
CA GLN A 122 -2.35 8.93 1.65
C GLN A 122 -1.27 8.38 0.72
N LEU A 123 -0.50 7.42 1.23
CA LEU A 123 0.44 6.60 0.46
C LEU A 123 0.18 5.12 0.77
N THR A 124 0.69 4.25 -0.09
CA THR A 124 0.44 2.82 0.00
C THR A 124 1.46 2.06 -0.83
N ASP A 125 1.67 0.79 -0.49
CA ASP A 125 2.41 -0.18 -1.30
C ASP A 125 3.80 0.39 -1.66
N LEU A 126 4.56 0.78 -0.62
CA LEU A 126 5.95 1.23 -0.73
C LEU A 126 6.86 0.07 -1.13
N HIS A 127 6.59 -1.14 -0.61
CA HIS A 127 7.43 -2.33 -0.75
C HIS A 127 8.92 -2.01 -0.59
N LEU A 128 9.31 -1.50 0.57
CA LEU A 128 10.74 -1.47 0.90
C LEU A 128 11.25 -2.90 0.94
N ALA A 129 12.12 -3.22 0.00
CA ALA A 129 12.44 -4.60 -0.35
C ALA A 129 13.92 -4.89 -0.09
N ASP A 130 14.19 -5.87 0.77
CA ASP A 130 15.49 -6.50 0.86
C ASP A 130 15.65 -7.46 -0.32
N VAL A 131 16.16 -6.93 -1.43
CA VAL A 131 16.38 -7.70 -2.68
C VAL A 131 17.39 -8.84 -2.52
N GLN A 132 18.08 -8.93 -1.38
CA GLN A 132 19.07 -9.94 -1.06
C GLN A 132 18.50 -11.03 -0.15
N ASN A 133 17.25 -10.88 0.31
CA ASN A 133 16.59 -11.81 1.20
C ASN A 133 16.43 -13.21 0.55
N PRO A 134 16.88 -14.31 1.21
CA PRO A 134 16.77 -15.69 0.72
C PRO A 134 15.37 -16.19 0.40
N LEU A 135 14.32 -15.65 1.01
CA LEU A 135 12.92 -16.04 0.77
C LEU A 135 12.26 -15.29 -0.38
N ARG A 136 12.96 -14.40 -1.06
CA ARG A 136 12.43 -13.85 -2.31
C ARG A 136 12.33 -14.93 -3.37
N THR A 137 11.32 -14.80 -4.21
CA THR A 137 10.94 -15.82 -5.20
C THR A 137 11.13 -15.29 -6.62
N GLU A 138 12.26 -14.61 -6.85
CA GLU A 138 12.59 -13.98 -8.13
C GLU A 138 12.65 -14.98 -9.30
N PHE A 139 12.85 -16.26 -9.00
CA PHE A 139 12.79 -17.34 -10.00
C PHE A 139 11.43 -17.41 -10.73
N LEU A 140 10.34 -16.87 -10.15
CA LEU A 140 9.05 -16.73 -10.82
C LEU A 140 9.12 -15.88 -12.09
N ARG A 141 10.14 -15.01 -12.22
CA ARG A 141 10.39 -14.20 -13.42
C ARG A 141 10.48 -15.04 -14.69
N ALA A 142 10.98 -16.27 -14.61
CA ALA A 142 11.08 -17.18 -15.74
C ALA A 142 9.71 -17.47 -16.41
N GLY A 143 8.65 -17.59 -15.59
CA GLY A 143 7.28 -17.80 -16.08
C GLY A 143 6.46 -16.52 -16.23
N SER A 144 6.81 -15.47 -15.48
CA SER A 144 6.09 -14.20 -15.43
C SER A 144 7.08 -13.04 -15.29
N PRO A 145 7.45 -12.34 -16.40
CA PRO A 145 8.51 -11.33 -16.36
C PRO A 145 8.34 -10.22 -15.32
N GLY A 146 7.11 -9.86 -14.93
CA GLY A 146 6.87 -8.84 -13.91
C GLY A 146 6.81 -9.36 -12.47
N SER A 147 7.11 -10.64 -12.21
CA SER A 147 7.29 -11.18 -10.85
C SER A 147 8.63 -10.79 -10.22
N TRP A 148 9.45 -10.00 -10.92
CA TRP A 148 10.64 -9.35 -10.42
C TRP A 148 10.81 -8.01 -11.15
N ARG A 149 11.23 -6.98 -10.42
CA ARG A 149 11.29 -5.60 -10.92
C ARG A 149 12.74 -5.14 -11.03
N THR A 150 13.08 -4.39 -12.07
CA THR A 150 14.47 -3.89 -12.25
C THR A 150 14.85 -2.81 -11.25
N GLN A 151 13.86 -2.11 -10.68
CA GLN A 151 14.06 -0.96 -9.81
C GLN A 151 14.06 -1.28 -8.31
N GLU A 152 13.65 -2.47 -7.89
CA GLU A 152 13.34 -2.78 -6.47
C GLU A 152 14.52 -2.56 -5.50
N ALA A 153 15.77 -2.67 -5.97
CA ALA A 153 16.97 -2.36 -5.18
C ALA A 153 17.07 -0.86 -4.81
N LEU A 154 16.28 0.00 -5.46
CA LEU A 154 16.22 1.44 -5.21
C LEU A 154 14.94 1.84 -4.45
N SER A 155 14.18 0.89 -3.90
CA SER A 155 12.93 1.16 -3.17
C SER A 155 13.11 2.18 -2.04
N VAL A 156 14.21 2.10 -1.27
CA VAL A 156 14.53 3.07 -0.21
C VAL A 156 14.77 4.48 -0.77
N ALA A 157 15.53 4.61 -1.87
CA ALA A 157 15.74 5.91 -2.51
C ALA A 157 14.43 6.52 -3.05
N GLY A 158 13.57 5.66 -3.63
CA GLY A 158 12.23 6.04 -4.08
C GLY A 158 11.34 6.55 -2.94
N ALA A 159 11.31 5.84 -1.81
CA ALA A 159 10.54 6.24 -0.64
C ALA A 159 11.05 7.55 -0.01
N VAL A 160 12.36 7.75 0.06
CA VAL A 160 12.94 9.02 0.55
C VAL A 160 12.53 10.20 -0.34
N ALA A 161 12.56 10.04 -1.67
CA ALA A 161 12.10 11.08 -2.58
C ALA A 161 10.58 11.36 -2.46
N LEU A 162 9.78 10.35 -2.10
CA LEU A 162 8.36 10.57 -1.78
C LEU A 162 8.19 11.39 -0.50
N VAL A 163 8.91 11.04 0.57
CA VAL A 163 8.88 11.78 1.85
C VAL A 163 9.30 13.24 1.64
N GLU A 164 10.37 13.47 0.87
CA GLU A 164 10.80 14.83 0.48
C GLU A 164 9.72 15.61 -0.25
N GLN A 165 8.98 14.96 -1.16
CA GLN A 165 7.87 15.62 -1.84
C GLN A 165 6.77 15.99 -0.85
N ILE A 166 6.38 15.06 0.04
CA ILE A 166 5.29 15.27 0.99
C ILE A 166 5.59 16.48 1.87
N ASN A 167 6.81 16.57 2.42
CA ASN A 167 7.25 17.72 3.20
C ASN A 167 7.25 19.03 2.38
N ALA A 168 7.40 18.94 1.05
CA ALA A 168 7.40 20.08 0.14
C ALA A 168 6.00 20.49 -0.38
N LEU A 169 4.95 19.69 -0.15
CA LEU A 169 3.60 19.93 -0.70
C LEU A 169 3.01 21.29 -0.30
N GLY A 170 3.34 21.78 0.90
CA GLY A 170 2.80 23.03 1.41
C GLY A 170 1.33 22.90 1.76
N ALA A 171 0.44 23.46 0.95
CA ALA A 171 -1.01 23.51 1.22
C ALA A 171 -1.82 22.81 0.13
N GLY A 172 -2.96 22.26 0.52
CA GLY A 172 -3.87 21.61 -0.41
C GLY A 172 -4.48 22.60 -1.40
N PRO A 173 -4.54 22.23 -2.70
CA PRO A 173 -4.94 23.14 -3.77
C PRO A 173 -6.37 23.64 -3.65
N TYR A 174 -7.23 22.94 -2.91
CA TYR A 174 -8.64 23.29 -2.78
C TYR A 174 -9.00 23.91 -1.43
N SER A 175 -8.30 23.53 -0.36
CA SER A 175 -8.54 23.96 1.02
C SER A 175 -7.67 25.11 1.47
N GLY A 176 -6.48 25.25 0.86
CA GLY A 176 -5.41 26.09 1.39
C GLY A 176 -4.87 25.63 2.75
N ARG A 177 -5.27 24.45 3.25
CA ARG A 177 -4.77 23.88 4.50
C ARG A 177 -3.51 23.08 4.24
N VAL A 178 -2.55 23.17 5.16
CA VAL A 178 -1.41 22.24 5.19
C VAL A 178 -1.94 20.84 5.55
N PRO A 179 -1.44 19.76 4.91
CA PRO A 179 -1.79 18.40 5.31
C PRO A 179 -1.48 18.18 6.79
N ALA A 180 -2.46 17.68 7.53
CA ALA A 180 -2.35 17.49 8.98
C ALA A 180 -1.57 16.22 9.34
N PHE A 181 -1.59 15.20 8.46
CA PHE A 181 -0.87 13.95 8.64
C PHE A 181 -0.70 13.20 7.30
N VAL A 182 0.07 12.11 7.34
CA VAL A 182 0.15 11.08 6.30
C VAL A 182 -0.49 9.78 6.78
N MET A 183 -1.29 9.13 5.93
CA MET A 183 -1.81 7.79 6.16
C MET A 183 -1.11 6.80 5.22
N SER A 184 -0.40 5.81 5.77
CA SER A 184 0.02 4.63 5.02
C SER A 184 -1.06 3.55 5.07
N THR A 185 -1.55 3.11 3.92
CA THR A 185 -2.56 2.04 3.82
C THR A 185 -1.95 0.65 3.57
N GLY A 186 -0.73 0.40 4.06
CA GLY A 186 -0.13 -0.95 4.09
C GLY A 186 0.76 -1.30 2.91
N ASP A 187 1.32 -2.51 2.96
CA ASP A 187 2.38 -3.01 2.07
C ASP A 187 3.60 -2.08 2.10
N ASN A 188 4.03 -1.78 3.32
CA ASN A 188 5.17 -0.92 3.59
C ASN A 188 6.50 -1.67 3.34
N VAL A 189 6.53 -2.95 3.71
CA VAL A 189 7.64 -3.89 3.45
C VAL A 189 7.27 -4.86 2.32
N ASP A 190 8.21 -5.67 1.82
CA ASP A 190 7.95 -6.63 0.73
C ASP A 190 7.88 -8.08 1.20
N ASN A 191 8.71 -8.47 2.17
CA ASN A 191 8.94 -9.87 2.51
C ASN A 191 8.75 -10.18 4.00
N ASN A 192 7.98 -9.35 4.72
CA ASN A 192 7.78 -9.44 6.16
C ASN A 192 9.12 -9.51 6.93
N SER A 193 10.14 -8.79 6.47
CA SER A 193 11.46 -8.82 7.09
C SER A 193 11.63 -7.71 8.14
N ALA A 194 12.22 -8.04 9.30
CA ALA A 194 12.46 -7.06 10.36
C ALA A 194 13.39 -5.92 9.89
N THR A 195 14.31 -6.20 8.96
CA THR A 195 15.16 -5.16 8.37
C THR A 195 14.38 -4.21 7.46
N GLU A 196 13.46 -4.73 6.64
CA GLU A 196 12.58 -3.90 5.82
C GLU A 196 11.68 -3.02 6.69
N LEU A 197 11.15 -3.56 7.80
CA LEU A 197 10.35 -2.80 8.77
C LEU A 197 11.17 -1.66 9.39
N HIS A 198 12.43 -1.93 9.76
CA HIS A 198 13.34 -0.89 10.24
C HIS A 198 13.58 0.20 9.18
N TRP A 199 13.75 -0.18 7.91
CA TRP A 199 13.90 0.80 6.82
C TRP A 199 12.64 1.65 6.65
N TYR A 200 11.45 1.06 6.73
CA TYR A 200 10.18 1.78 6.65
C TYR A 200 10.05 2.81 7.76
N LEU A 201 10.20 2.37 9.01
CA LEU A 201 10.08 3.25 10.18
C LEU A 201 11.11 4.37 10.14
N THR A 202 12.34 4.08 9.71
CA THR A 202 13.41 5.07 9.56
C THR A 202 13.15 6.02 8.37
N ALA A 203 12.57 5.54 7.28
CA ALA A 203 12.21 6.39 6.14
C ALA A 203 11.13 7.40 6.54
N MET A 204 10.11 6.95 7.26
CA MET A 204 9.00 7.79 7.71
C MET A 204 9.39 8.72 8.86
N SER A 205 10.25 8.29 9.79
CA SER A 205 10.61 9.05 10.99
C SER A 205 11.88 9.89 10.84
N GLY A 206 12.68 9.60 9.81
CA GLY A 206 13.96 10.23 9.54
C GLY A 206 15.13 9.49 10.19
N GLY A 207 16.26 9.46 9.49
CA GLY A 207 17.42 8.71 9.95
C GLY A 207 18.32 8.23 8.83
N LEU A 208 19.37 7.51 9.19
CA LEU A 208 20.27 6.86 8.24
C LEU A 208 19.74 5.45 7.96
N ILE A 209 19.59 5.11 6.69
CA ILE A 209 19.16 3.79 6.23
C ILE A 209 20.30 3.20 5.40
N THR A 210 20.70 1.98 5.73
CA THR A 210 21.61 1.18 4.90
C THR A 210 20.76 0.13 4.18
N PRO A 211 20.42 0.31 2.89
CA PRO A 211 19.65 -0.65 2.09
C PRO A 211 20.50 -1.86 1.68
N ASN A 212 21.15 -2.49 2.66
CA ASN A 212 22.02 -3.66 2.49
C ASN A 212 21.76 -4.68 3.59
N THR A 213 21.81 -5.97 3.25
CA THR A 213 21.73 -7.10 4.19
C THR A 213 22.75 -8.16 3.78
N GLY A 214 23.16 -9.01 4.71
CA GLY A 214 24.21 -10.00 4.45
C GLY A 214 25.60 -9.36 4.47
N ASP A 215 26.36 -9.48 3.37
CA ASP A 215 27.71 -8.93 3.31
C ASP A 215 27.68 -7.38 3.32
N PRO A 216 28.23 -6.71 4.35
CA PRO A 216 28.22 -5.25 4.42
C PRO A 216 29.01 -4.57 3.28
N ALA A 217 29.91 -5.30 2.61
CA ALA A 217 30.76 -4.78 1.55
C ALA A 217 30.32 -5.16 0.13
N SER A 218 29.30 -6.02 -0.03
CA SER A 218 28.96 -6.60 -1.32
C SER A 218 27.45 -6.77 -1.50
N TYR A 219 26.97 -6.60 -2.74
CA TYR A 219 25.61 -6.98 -3.13
C TYR A 219 25.50 -8.50 -3.42
N GLU A 220 24.48 -9.16 -2.89
CA GLU A 220 24.26 -10.62 -2.94
C GLU A 220 22.93 -11.02 -3.61
N GLY A 221 22.23 -10.09 -4.27
CA GLY A 221 20.98 -10.34 -4.99
C GLY A 221 21.13 -10.84 -6.44
N VAL A 222 20.03 -10.87 -7.20
CA VAL A 222 20.00 -11.43 -8.57
C VAL A 222 20.69 -10.55 -9.63
N GLN A 223 20.84 -9.25 -9.36
CA GLN A 223 21.38 -8.27 -10.33
C GLN A 223 22.90 -8.36 -10.57
N ASN A 224 23.63 -9.19 -9.81
CA ASN A 224 25.03 -9.55 -10.10
C ASN A 224 25.23 -11.07 -10.25
N SER A 225 24.15 -11.82 -10.53
CA SER A 225 24.20 -13.28 -10.65
C SER A 225 24.89 -13.79 -11.91
N GLY A 226 25.06 -12.95 -12.94
CA GLY A 226 25.51 -13.39 -14.26
C GLY A 226 24.45 -14.14 -15.06
N LEU A 227 23.20 -14.20 -14.57
CA LEU A 227 22.10 -14.87 -15.26
C LEU A 227 21.43 -13.92 -16.26
N PRO A 228 21.19 -14.35 -17.51
CA PRO A 228 20.53 -13.51 -18.52
C PRO A 228 19.06 -13.21 -18.18
N LEU A 229 18.47 -13.92 -17.22
CA LEU A 229 17.10 -13.74 -16.75
C LEU A 229 16.88 -12.36 -16.09
N PHE A 230 17.90 -11.83 -15.41
CA PHE A 230 17.81 -10.61 -14.60
C PHE A 230 18.68 -9.50 -15.17
N TRP A 231 18.26 -8.25 -15.03
CA TRP A 231 19.04 -7.09 -15.44
C TRP A 231 20.35 -7.00 -14.65
N GLN A 232 21.46 -7.28 -15.31
CA GLN A 232 22.80 -7.21 -14.73
C GLN A 232 23.34 -5.78 -14.80
N ALA A 233 22.83 -4.87 -13.98
CA ALA A 233 22.98 -3.41 -14.13
C ALA A 233 24.42 -2.94 -14.45
N ASP A 234 25.39 -3.38 -13.65
CA ASP A 234 26.82 -3.04 -13.79
C ASP A 234 27.55 -3.84 -14.88
N GLY A 235 27.08 -5.05 -15.15
CA GLY A 235 27.76 -6.05 -15.96
C GLY A 235 27.58 -5.84 -17.47
N PRO A 236 28.56 -6.27 -18.29
CA PRO A 236 28.46 -6.21 -19.74
C PRO A 236 27.54 -7.29 -20.34
N LEU A 237 27.01 -8.21 -19.53
CA LEU A 237 26.12 -9.27 -20.00
C LEU A 237 24.90 -8.68 -20.72
N ARG A 238 24.66 -9.16 -21.95
CA ARG A 238 23.48 -8.81 -22.74
C ARG A 238 22.26 -9.63 -22.31
N ASP A 239 21.78 -9.35 -21.10
CA ASP A 239 20.60 -9.96 -20.49
C ASP A 239 19.27 -9.57 -21.17
N MET A 240 18.18 -10.17 -20.72
CA MET A 240 16.83 -9.97 -21.26
C MET A 240 16.38 -8.51 -21.24
N ASP A 241 16.75 -7.72 -20.24
CA ASP A 241 16.35 -6.31 -20.14
C ASP A 241 17.23 -5.42 -21.02
N LYS A 242 18.54 -5.68 -21.11
CA LYS A 242 19.42 -4.97 -22.06
C LYS A 242 19.07 -5.28 -23.52
N GLN A 243 18.54 -6.47 -23.82
CA GLN A 243 17.97 -6.77 -25.14
C GLN A 243 16.75 -5.90 -25.47
N ARG A 244 16.04 -5.42 -24.44
CA ARG A 244 14.95 -4.44 -24.56
C ARG A 244 15.45 -2.99 -24.52
N GLY A 245 16.75 -2.76 -24.43
CA GLY A 245 17.37 -1.43 -24.45
C GLY A 245 17.64 -0.82 -23.08
N PHE A 246 17.53 -1.57 -21.99
CA PHE A 246 17.96 -1.07 -20.67
C PHE A 246 19.46 -0.73 -20.70
N PRO A 247 19.86 0.37 -20.02
CA PRO A 247 21.25 0.77 -19.98
C PRO A 247 22.11 -0.21 -19.17
N ARG A 248 23.43 -0.14 -19.40
CA ARG A 248 24.43 -0.58 -18.43
C ARG A 248 24.82 0.63 -17.59
N ILE A 249 24.80 0.48 -16.27
CA ILE A 249 25.11 1.56 -15.31
C ILE A 249 26.21 1.04 -14.38
N PRO A 250 27.49 1.35 -14.67
CA PRO A 250 28.59 0.97 -13.78
C PRO A 250 28.49 1.66 -12.41
N GLY A 251 28.72 0.92 -11.33
CA GLY A 251 28.60 1.40 -9.94
C GLY A 251 27.16 1.41 -9.41
N PHE A 252 26.19 0.90 -10.17
CA PHE A 252 24.77 0.92 -9.78
C PHE A 252 24.54 0.13 -8.48
N LEU A 253 25.05 -1.10 -8.39
CA LEU A 253 24.80 -1.93 -7.20
C LEU A 253 25.51 -1.40 -5.95
N ASP A 254 26.74 -0.90 -6.08
CA ASP A 254 27.45 -0.24 -4.97
C ASP A 254 26.70 1.00 -4.49
N ALA A 255 26.09 1.76 -5.41
CA ALA A 255 25.26 2.91 -5.07
C ALA A 255 23.92 2.51 -4.46
N ALA A 256 23.30 1.42 -4.93
CA ALA A 256 22.01 0.92 -4.47
C ALA A 256 22.05 0.46 -3.00
N ILE A 257 23.17 -0.13 -2.56
CA ILE A 257 23.36 -0.59 -1.17
C ILE A 257 23.96 0.48 -0.24
N ARG A 258 24.33 1.65 -0.79
CA ARG A 258 25.01 2.69 -0.02
C ARG A 258 24.07 3.33 1.01
N PRO A 259 24.55 3.61 2.24
CA PRO A 259 23.75 4.33 3.22
C PRO A 259 23.24 5.67 2.68
N LEU A 260 21.97 5.97 2.91
CA LEU A 260 21.34 7.26 2.61
C LEU A 260 20.50 7.76 3.79
N ARG A 261 20.27 9.06 3.85
CA ARG A 261 19.50 9.68 4.93
C ARG A 261 18.10 10.05 4.45
N SER A 262 17.08 9.55 5.13
CA SER A 262 15.72 10.09 5.01
C SER A 262 15.60 11.35 5.87
N PRO A 263 14.95 12.43 5.39
CA PRO A 263 14.58 13.55 6.25
C PRO A 263 13.50 13.17 7.27
N GLY A 264 12.75 12.10 7.05
CA GLY A 264 11.51 11.81 7.77
C GLY A 264 10.38 12.75 7.36
N LEU A 265 9.14 12.37 7.65
CA LEU A 265 7.99 13.24 7.50
C LEU A 265 8.04 14.35 8.56
N ASP A 266 7.76 15.59 8.15
CA ASP A 266 7.71 16.76 9.05
C ASP A 266 6.30 17.00 9.64
N ILE A 267 5.39 16.08 9.38
CA ILE A 267 4.02 16.02 9.90
C ILE A 267 3.73 14.64 10.49
N PRO A 268 2.72 14.51 11.35
CA PRO A 268 2.31 13.24 11.91
C PRO A 268 1.99 12.17 10.85
N TRP A 269 2.09 10.89 11.21
CA TRP A 269 1.66 9.81 10.32
C TRP A 269 1.00 8.63 11.03
N TYR A 270 0.23 7.87 10.28
CA TYR A 270 -0.55 6.72 10.72
C TYR A 270 -0.33 5.53 9.79
N SER A 271 -0.44 4.31 10.31
CA SER A 271 -0.23 3.08 9.52
C SER A 271 -1.39 2.10 9.61
N THR A 272 -1.79 1.53 8.48
CA THR A 272 -2.56 0.28 8.36
C THR A 272 -1.61 -0.82 7.89
N PRO A 273 -1.75 -2.08 8.33
CA PRO A 273 -0.94 -3.18 7.77
C PRO A 273 -1.51 -3.65 6.43
N GLY A 274 -0.62 -4.04 5.52
CA GLY A 274 -0.94 -4.79 4.31
C GLY A 274 -0.52 -6.25 4.37
N ASN A 275 -0.86 -7.03 3.34
CA ASN A 275 -0.52 -8.45 3.32
C ASN A 275 1.00 -8.68 3.28
N HIS A 276 1.79 -7.81 2.67
CA HIS A 276 3.26 -7.90 2.70
C HIS A 276 3.85 -7.51 4.07
N ASP A 277 3.14 -6.70 4.86
CA ASP A 277 3.52 -6.42 6.25
C ASP A 277 3.29 -7.65 7.15
N ALA A 278 2.45 -8.60 6.75
CA ALA A 278 2.16 -9.81 7.51
C ALA A 278 2.78 -11.09 6.93
N LEU A 279 3.05 -11.13 5.62
CA LEU A 279 3.33 -12.36 4.87
C LEU A 279 4.55 -12.15 3.96
N PRO A 280 5.55 -13.05 3.96
CA PRO A 280 6.62 -13.02 2.97
C PRO A 280 6.07 -13.09 1.54
N GLY A 281 6.52 -12.18 0.68
CA GLY A 281 6.00 -11.98 -0.68
C GLY A 281 4.49 -11.71 -0.74
N GLY A 282 3.88 -11.27 0.37
CA GLY A 282 2.46 -10.99 0.48
C GLY A 282 1.54 -12.21 0.41
N CYS A 283 2.08 -13.43 0.44
CA CYS A 283 1.30 -14.65 0.19
C CYS A 283 1.56 -15.78 1.19
N LEU A 284 2.73 -15.81 1.83
CA LEU A 284 3.21 -16.97 2.58
C LEU A 284 2.94 -16.84 4.06
N ALA A 285 2.56 -17.94 4.71
CA ALA A 285 2.40 -17.96 6.16
C ALA A 285 3.78 -17.82 6.86
N PRO A 286 4.01 -16.79 7.70
CA PRO A 286 5.32 -16.49 8.29
C PRO A 286 5.71 -17.39 9.49
N GLN A 287 4.79 -18.26 9.95
CA GLN A 287 4.94 -19.03 11.19
C GLN A 287 5.66 -20.38 10.99
N ASP A 288 6.23 -20.63 9.83
CA ASP A 288 6.91 -21.89 9.51
C ASP A 288 8.40 -21.88 9.92
N GLU A 289 8.83 -22.88 10.69
CA GLU A 289 10.21 -22.99 11.19
C GLU A 289 11.25 -23.11 10.08
N GLN A 290 10.97 -23.88 9.03
CA GLN A 290 11.91 -24.05 7.92
C GLN A 290 12.09 -22.72 7.16
N LEU A 291 11.02 -21.97 6.94
CA LEU A 291 11.10 -20.66 6.28
C LEU A 291 11.89 -19.65 7.14
N ARG A 292 11.74 -19.69 8.47
CA ARG A 292 12.52 -18.84 9.40
C ARG A 292 14.02 -19.14 9.39
N ASP A 293 14.40 -20.40 9.23
CA ASP A 293 15.81 -20.76 9.08
C ASP A 293 16.36 -20.31 7.72
N ILE A 294 15.56 -20.46 6.66
CA ILE A 294 15.98 -20.10 5.30
C ILE A 294 16.17 -18.58 5.17
N VAL A 295 15.25 -17.78 5.69
CA VAL A 295 15.25 -16.31 5.52
C VAL A 295 16.49 -15.63 6.12
N THR A 296 17.05 -16.19 7.20
CA THR A 296 18.26 -15.67 7.86
C THR A 296 19.52 -16.43 7.43
N GLY A 297 19.34 -17.51 6.68
CA GLY A 297 20.38 -18.46 6.32
C GLY A 297 21.28 -18.01 5.18
N SER A 298 22.07 -18.96 4.71
CA SER A 298 23.24 -18.72 3.85
C SER A 298 23.03 -19.11 2.39
N ARG A 299 21.80 -19.42 1.98
CA ARG A 299 21.47 -19.96 0.66
C ARG A 299 20.28 -19.24 0.05
N LYS A 300 20.46 -18.68 -1.15
CA LYS A 300 19.40 -18.03 -1.91
C LYS A 300 19.22 -18.69 -3.29
N LEU A 301 17.99 -19.05 -3.64
CA LEU A 301 17.65 -19.55 -4.97
C LEU A 301 17.38 -18.40 -5.92
N PHE A 302 18.07 -18.37 -7.06
CA PHE A 302 17.81 -17.39 -8.12
C PHE A 302 16.97 -17.97 -9.27
N THR A 303 17.11 -19.27 -9.51
CA THR A 303 16.40 -19.99 -10.58
C THR A 303 16.05 -21.39 -10.09
N VAL A 304 14.95 -21.92 -10.62
CA VAL A 304 14.50 -23.30 -10.42
C VAL A 304 13.99 -23.84 -11.77
N PRO A 305 13.83 -25.16 -11.93
CA PRO A 305 13.22 -25.73 -13.14
C PRO A 305 11.83 -25.15 -13.43
N ASP A 306 11.44 -25.05 -14.70
CA ASP A 306 10.14 -24.49 -15.12
C ASP A 306 8.93 -25.18 -14.48
N ALA A 307 9.04 -26.48 -14.18
CA ALA A 307 8.00 -27.23 -13.48
C ALA A 307 7.78 -26.71 -12.05
N ASP A 308 8.85 -26.33 -11.35
CA ASP A 308 8.80 -25.75 -10.01
C ASP A 308 8.24 -24.32 -10.07
N VAL A 309 8.61 -23.53 -11.09
CA VAL A 309 8.00 -22.22 -11.36
C VAL A 309 6.49 -22.36 -11.54
N ALA A 310 6.05 -23.29 -12.39
CA ALA A 310 4.63 -23.52 -12.66
C ALA A 310 3.87 -24.04 -11.44
N ALA A 311 4.46 -24.96 -10.67
CA ALA A 311 3.88 -25.48 -9.44
C ALA A 311 3.68 -24.38 -8.39
N TYR A 312 4.70 -23.54 -8.19
CA TYR A 312 4.62 -22.45 -7.22
C TYR A 312 3.62 -21.37 -7.67
N ALA A 313 3.67 -20.96 -8.95
CA ALA A 313 2.71 -20.01 -9.50
C ALA A 313 1.26 -20.50 -9.36
N LYS A 314 1.01 -21.81 -9.48
CA LYS A 314 -0.32 -22.40 -9.28
C LYS A 314 -0.83 -22.22 -7.85
N VAL A 315 0.01 -22.47 -6.83
CA VAL A 315 -0.43 -22.36 -5.43
C VAL A 315 -0.55 -20.92 -4.94
N LEU A 316 0.29 -20.00 -5.42
CA LEU A 316 0.08 -18.57 -5.17
C LEU A 316 -1.26 -18.10 -5.74
N LYS A 317 -1.63 -18.66 -6.89
CA LYS A 317 -2.89 -18.37 -7.57
C LYS A 317 -4.11 -18.93 -6.85
N SER A 318 -4.04 -20.18 -6.42
CA SER A 318 -5.19 -20.84 -5.82
C SER A 318 -5.31 -20.60 -4.32
N GLY A 319 -4.20 -20.27 -3.65
CA GLY A 319 -4.14 -20.14 -2.20
C GLY A 319 -4.23 -21.45 -1.43
N ASP A 320 -4.17 -22.58 -2.12
CA ASP A 320 -4.39 -23.92 -1.53
C ASP A 320 -3.10 -24.51 -0.93
N ASP A 321 -2.17 -23.65 -0.52
CA ASP A 321 -0.93 -24.04 0.15
C ASP A 321 -0.68 -23.18 1.41
N PRO A 322 -1.60 -23.19 2.40
CA PRO A 322 -1.49 -22.35 3.60
C PRO A 322 -0.28 -22.68 4.48
N LYS A 323 0.40 -23.80 4.23
CA LYS A 323 1.62 -24.21 4.93
C LYS A 323 2.88 -24.04 4.09
N SER A 324 2.78 -23.40 2.92
CA SER A 324 3.88 -23.18 1.97
C SER A 324 4.65 -24.46 1.62
N GLY A 325 3.97 -25.62 1.59
CA GLY A 325 4.57 -26.92 1.35
C GLY A 325 5.25 -27.01 -0.02
N VAL A 326 4.64 -26.45 -1.05
CA VAL A 326 5.22 -26.46 -2.41
C VAL A 326 6.51 -25.65 -2.44
N LEU A 327 6.53 -24.47 -1.80
CA LEU A 327 7.74 -23.66 -1.73
C LEU A 327 8.85 -24.37 -0.94
N LYS A 328 8.53 -24.98 0.20
CA LYS A 328 9.50 -25.74 1.02
C LYS A 328 10.09 -26.92 0.27
N ASP A 329 9.29 -27.65 -0.51
CA ASP A 329 9.75 -28.73 -1.36
C ASP A 329 10.69 -28.22 -2.46
N ILE A 330 10.36 -27.09 -3.09
CA ILE A 330 11.22 -26.43 -4.09
C ILE A 330 12.54 -26.00 -3.47
N LEU A 331 12.51 -25.33 -2.31
CA LEU A 331 13.68 -24.86 -1.58
C LEU A 331 14.61 -26.03 -1.21
N THR A 332 14.05 -27.10 -0.68
CA THR A 332 14.80 -28.32 -0.29
C THR A 332 15.43 -29.00 -1.51
N ARG A 333 14.62 -29.26 -2.55
CA ARG A 333 15.06 -30.02 -3.73
C ARG A 333 16.14 -29.28 -4.54
N ASN A 334 16.05 -27.96 -4.60
CA ASN A 334 16.97 -27.13 -5.37
C ASN A 334 18.13 -26.57 -4.54
N ALA A 335 18.25 -26.93 -3.25
CA ALA A 335 19.24 -26.36 -2.33
C ALA A 335 20.70 -26.44 -2.81
N ALA A 336 21.06 -27.48 -3.57
CA ALA A 336 22.40 -27.64 -4.13
C ALA A 336 22.74 -26.62 -5.24
N GLY A 337 21.72 -26.05 -5.89
CA GLY A 337 21.86 -24.99 -6.89
C GLY A 337 21.72 -23.57 -6.33
N ALA A 338 21.50 -23.43 -5.02
CA ALA A 338 21.41 -22.13 -4.37
C ALA A 338 22.76 -21.41 -4.37
N ARG A 339 22.72 -20.10 -4.57
CA ARG A 339 23.90 -19.24 -4.38
C ARG A 339 24.19 -19.14 -2.89
N GLN A 340 25.47 -19.24 -2.54
CA GLN A 340 25.95 -18.90 -1.21
C GLN A 340 25.82 -17.39 -1.00
N VAL A 341 25.10 -17.01 0.05
CA VAL A 341 24.97 -15.63 0.52
C VAL A 341 25.37 -15.57 2.00
N THR A 342 25.63 -14.36 2.48
CA THR A 342 25.98 -14.14 3.87
C THR A 342 24.72 -14.26 4.75
N PRO A 343 24.73 -15.10 5.80
CA PRO A 343 23.66 -15.16 6.78
C PRO A 343 23.43 -13.80 7.42
N ASP A 344 22.17 -13.46 7.67
CA ASP A 344 21.81 -12.20 8.32
C ASP A 344 20.60 -12.41 9.24
N PRO A 345 20.77 -12.35 10.57
CA PRO A 345 19.67 -12.49 11.53
C PRO A 345 18.71 -11.29 11.49
N GLY A 346 19.11 -10.16 10.92
CA GLY A 346 18.26 -9.01 10.66
C GLY A 346 17.13 -9.32 9.67
N ARG A 347 17.29 -10.34 8.82
CA ARG A 347 16.28 -10.74 7.83
C ARG A 347 15.07 -11.48 8.42
N ARG A 348 15.11 -11.82 9.73
CA ARG A 348 14.07 -12.59 10.42
C ARG A 348 12.66 -12.07 10.11
N LEU A 349 11.72 -13.00 10.02
CA LEU A 349 10.30 -12.67 9.91
C LEU A 349 9.81 -12.04 11.21
N PHE A 350 8.98 -11.02 11.11
CA PHE A 350 8.40 -10.37 12.28
C PHE A 350 6.92 -10.75 12.46
N THR A 351 6.49 -10.81 13.72
CA THR A 351 5.11 -11.10 14.11
C THR A 351 4.28 -9.81 14.22
N PRO A 352 2.93 -9.88 14.33
CA PRO A 352 2.12 -8.72 14.68
C PRO A 352 2.60 -7.99 15.94
N HIS A 353 3.05 -8.76 16.94
CA HIS A 353 3.61 -8.21 18.18
C HIS A 353 4.89 -7.42 17.92
N ASP A 354 5.80 -7.95 17.11
CA ASP A 354 7.04 -7.25 16.72
C ASP A 354 6.72 -5.98 15.92
N TYR A 355 5.73 -6.04 15.01
CA TYR A 355 5.28 -4.89 14.23
C TYR A 355 4.77 -3.76 15.14
N LEU A 356 3.90 -4.08 16.09
CA LEU A 356 3.37 -3.14 17.08
C LEU A 356 4.46 -2.60 18.01
N THR A 357 5.35 -3.47 18.48
CA THR A 357 6.50 -3.09 19.31
C THR A 357 7.38 -2.08 18.58
N ALA A 358 7.68 -2.33 17.30
CA ALA A 358 8.49 -1.43 16.49
C ALA A 358 7.81 -0.08 16.25
N HIS A 359 6.49 -0.03 16.05
CA HIS A 359 5.76 1.23 15.90
C HIS A 359 5.71 2.04 17.20
N LEU A 360 5.70 1.37 18.36
CA LEU A 360 5.69 2.01 19.68
C LEU A 360 7.08 2.41 20.18
N ASP A 361 8.16 2.00 19.48
CA ASP A 361 9.52 2.37 19.85
C ASP A 361 9.72 3.90 19.74
N PRO A 362 10.08 4.59 20.84
CA PRO A 362 10.32 6.03 20.83
C PRO A 362 11.37 6.49 19.82
N ALA A 363 12.28 5.62 19.37
CA ALA A 363 13.24 5.92 18.33
C ALA A 363 12.59 6.29 16.99
N TYR A 364 11.37 5.82 16.73
CA TYR A 364 10.59 6.12 15.52
C TYR A 364 9.41 7.04 15.81
N ALA A 365 9.36 7.73 16.95
CA ALA A 365 8.23 8.61 17.26
C ALA A 365 8.07 9.73 16.21
N GLY A 366 9.17 10.24 15.63
CA GLY A 366 9.14 11.29 14.61
C GLY A 366 8.30 12.50 15.06
N HIS A 367 7.43 12.98 14.16
CA HIS A 367 6.43 14.02 14.45
C HIS A 367 5.14 13.49 15.11
N GLY A 368 5.12 12.19 15.43
CA GLY A 368 4.03 11.51 16.12
C GLY A 368 2.84 11.15 15.22
N PRO A 369 1.69 10.79 15.83
CA PRO A 369 1.59 10.44 17.25
C PRO A 369 2.50 9.25 17.58
N ALA A 370 2.95 9.13 18.83
CA ALA A 370 3.69 7.94 19.25
C ALA A 370 2.84 6.68 18.95
N GLY A 371 3.46 5.65 18.36
CA GLY A 371 2.75 4.45 17.91
C GLY A 371 2.08 4.56 16.53
N HIS A 372 2.01 5.76 15.93
CA HIS A 372 1.49 5.99 14.57
C HIS A 372 0.11 5.38 14.34
N GLY A 373 -0.77 5.56 15.34
CA GLY A 373 -2.12 5.00 15.41
C GLY A 373 -2.27 3.81 16.37
N TYR A 374 -1.19 3.09 16.65
CA TYR A 374 -1.19 2.00 17.61
C TYR A 374 -0.93 2.49 19.03
N SER A 375 -1.50 1.79 20.01
CA SER A 375 -1.30 2.04 21.43
C SER A 375 -0.76 0.80 22.15
N GLN A 376 -0.43 0.95 23.44
CA GLN A 376 -0.11 -0.20 24.28
C GLN A 376 -1.25 -1.23 24.34
N ASP A 377 -2.51 -0.79 24.25
CA ASP A 377 -3.67 -1.72 24.21
C ASP A 377 -3.67 -2.53 22.91
N ASN A 378 -3.28 -1.90 21.79
CA ASN A 378 -3.09 -2.65 20.55
C ASN A 378 -2.01 -3.72 20.70
N LEU A 379 -0.88 -3.38 21.35
CA LEU A 379 0.23 -4.32 21.59
C LEU A 379 -0.16 -5.46 22.55
N ASN A 380 -0.98 -5.19 23.56
CA ASN A 380 -1.41 -6.21 24.53
C ASN A 380 -2.31 -7.28 23.88
N ASP A 381 -3.10 -6.89 22.86
CA ASP A 381 -4.07 -7.75 22.18
C ASP A 381 -3.60 -8.22 20.78
N ASP A 382 -2.37 -7.86 20.36
CA ASP A 382 -1.88 -7.98 18.98
C ASP A 382 -2.87 -7.44 17.91
N ARG A 383 -3.56 -6.35 18.27
CA ARG A 383 -4.68 -5.79 17.50
C ARG A 383 -4.20 -4.70 16.54
N LEU A 384 -4.22 -4.98 15.24
CA LEU A 384 -3.73 -4.06 14.20
C LEU A 384 -4.78 -3.09 13.60
N TYR A 385 -5.90 -2.87 14.30
CA TYR A 385 -6.95 -1.92 13.91
C TYR A 385 -7.26 -0.94 15.05
N TYR A 386 -7.64 0.28 14.69
CA TYR A 386 -7.79 1.40 15.64
C TYR A 386 -8.61 2.56 15.06
N THR A 387 -8.95 3.52 15.92
CA THR A 387 -9.53 4.81 15.52
C THR A 387 -8.59 5.96 15.86
N PHE A 388 -8.71 7.08 15.15
CA PHE A 388 -7.94 8.28 15.42
C PHE A 388 -8.69 9.55 14.98
N PRO A 389 -8.45 10.70 15.63
CA PRO A 389 -9.01 11.97 15.17
C PRO A 389 -8.31 12.43 13.89
N VAL A 390 -9.09 12.65 12.82
CA VAL A 390 -8.57 13.22 11.56
C VAL A 390 -8.60 14.74 11.63
N ALA A 391 -9.69 15.29 12.14
CA ALA A 391 -9.90 16.71 12.40
C ALA A 391 -11.08 16.87 13.38
N GLU A 392 -11.39 18.10 13.79
CA GLU A 392 -12.64 18.36 14.51
C GLU A 392 -13.85 17.90 13.67
N GLY A 393 -14.69 17.04 14.26
CA GLY A 393 -15.87 16.48 13.58
C GLY A 393 -15.55 15.44 12.49
N VAL A 394 -14.30 14.96 12.38
CA VAL A 394 -13.91 13.91 11.42
C VAL A 394 -13.09 12.83 12.13
N VAL A 395 -13.53 11.58 12.03
CA VAL A 395 -12.85 10.42 12.64
C VAL A 395 -12.33 9.47 11.56
N GLY A 396 -11.12 8.97 11.77
CA GLY A 396 -10.49 7.93 10.97
C GLY A 396 -10.62 6.57 11.64
N ILE A 397 -10.88 5.53 10.86
CA ILE A 397 -10.95 4.14 11.32
C ILE A 397 -10.02 3.31 10.44
N SER A 398 -8.93 2.80 11.00
CA SER A 398 -8.00 1.89 10.32
C SER A 398 -8.39 0.44 10.63
N ILE A 399 -8.60 -0.38 9.60
CA ILE A 399 -8.95 -1.80 9.72
C ILE A 399 -7.89 -2.71 9.09
N ASP A 400 -7.64 -3.85 9.74
CA ASP A 400 -6.76 -4.90 9.25
C ASP A 400 -7.55 -5.86 8.37
N THR A 401 -7.22 -5.89 7.08
CA THR A 401 -7.90 -6.75 6.11
C THR A 401 -7.05 -7.95 5.69
N THR A 402 -5.96 -8.26 6.40
CA THR A 402 -5.02 -9.33 6.00
C THR A 402 -5.54 -10.73 6.35
N TYR A 403 -5.22 -11.72 5.51
CA TYR A 403 -5.33 -13.14 5.88
C TYR A 403 -4.03 -13.61 6.52
N ARG A 404 -4.03 -13.86 7.83
CA ARG A 404 -2.79 -14.22 8.53
C ARG A 404 -2.30 -15.63 8.17
N SER A 405 -3.19 -16.51 7.71
CA SER A 405 -2.82 -17.84 7.21
C SER A 405 -2.12 -17.85 5.84
N GLY A 406 -1.99 -16.70 5.18
CA GLY A 406 -1.35 -16.61 3.86
C GLY A 406 -2.35 -16.56 2.71
N HIS A 407 -2.36 -15.43 2.00
CA HIS A 407 -2.86 -15.22 0.64
C HIS A 407 -2.65 -13.74 0.28
N PHE A 408 -2.63 -13.41 -1.00
CA PHE A 408 -2.69 -12.00 -1.43
C PHE A 408 -4.09 -11.38 -1.30
N GLN A 409 -5.13 -12.14 -0.94
CA GLN A 409 -6.48 -11.58 -0.83
C GLN A 409 -6.72 -11.09 0.58
N GLY A 410 -7.76 -10.28 0.77
CA GLY A 410 -8.13 -9.75 2.08
C GLY A 410 -9.42 -10.34 2.64
N SER A 411 -9.70 -10.02 3.90
CA SER A 411 -10.98 -10.25 4.59
C SER A 411 -11.00 -9.59 5.95
N VAL A 412 -12.17 -9.45 6.54
CA VAL A 412 -12.35 -9.05 7.95
C VAL A 412 -12.96 -10.22 8.73
N GLY A 413 -12.42 -10.51 9.91
CA GLY A 413 -12.99 -11.49 10.84
C GLY A 413 -14.23 -10.94 11.57
N SER A 414 -15.14 -11.81 11.99
CA SER A 414 -16.37 -11.40 12.70
C SER A 414 -16.12 -10.56 13.95
N GLU A 415 -15.03 -10.80 14.67
CA GLU A 415 -14.69 -10.00 15.86
C GLU A 415 -14.45 -8.54 15.47
N GLN A 416 -13.58 -8.31 14.48
CA GLN A 416 -13.26 -6.98 13.99
C GLN A 416 -14.47 -6.34 13.28
N LEU A 417 -15.28 -7.10 12.54
CA LEU A 417 -16.49 -6.56 11.91
C LEU A 417 -17.49 -6.05 12.97
N GLY A 418 -17.68 -6.82 14.05
CA GLY A 418 -18.51 -6.41 15.17
C GLY A 418 -17.92 -5.20 15.92
N TRP A 419 -16.59 -5.14 16.07
CA TRP A 419 -15.91 -3.95 16.60
C TRP A 419 -16.16 -2.73 15.71
N LEU A 420 -16.05 -2.88 14.39
CA LEU A 420 -16.26 -1.81 13.42
C LEU A 420 -17.70 -1.30 13.52
N GLU A 421 -18.70 -2.17 13.56
CA GLU A 421 -20.10 -1.78 13.73
C GLU A 421 -20.35 -0.97 15.02
N ARG A 422 -19.77 -1.41 16.14
CA ARG A 422 -19.87 -0.67 17.42
C ARG A 422 -19.19 0.69 17.33
N THR A 423 -18.03 0.75 16.68
CA THR A 423 -17.26 1.98 16.48
C THR A 423 -18.03 2.97 15.61
N LEU A 424 -18.59 2.51 14.49
CA LEU A 424 -19.45 3.32 13.61
C LEU A 424 -20.68 3.81 14.38
N THR A 425 -21.33 2.96 15.17
CA THR A 425 -22.49 3.31 16.00
C THR A 425 -22.18 4.39 17.03
N ALA A 426 -21.00 4.35 17.64
CA ALA A 426 -20.57 5.33 18.63
C ALA A 426 -20.45 6.75 18.06
N HIS A 427 -20.07 6.87 16.78
CA HIS A 427 -19.90 8.15 16.09
C HIS A 427 -21.08 8.59 15.23
N SER A 428 -22.21 7.85 15.24
CA SER A 428 -23.32 8.11 14.33
C SER A 428 -24.61 8.44 15.07
N ALA A 429 -25.04 9.69 15.04
CA ALA A 429 -26.28 10.11 15.70
C ALA A 429 -27.53 9.51 15.02
N ARG A 430 -27.40 9.15 13.75
CA ARG A 430 -28.40 8.39 12.99
C ARG A 430 -27.71 7.29 12.18
N HIS A 431 -28.16 6.05 12.32
CA HIS A 431 -27.73 4.94 11.47
C HIS A 431 -28.91 4.01 11.18
N TYR A 432 -28.65 2.94 10.43
CA TYR A 432 -29.62 1.91 10.11
C TYR A 432 -29.21 0.59 10.75
N ASP A 433 -30.14 -0.11 11.40
CA ASP A 433 -29.89 -1.47 11.87
C ASP A 433 -29.78 -2.47 10.70
N ALA A 434 -29.51 -3.74 10.99
CA ALA A 434 -29.40 -4.79 9.97
C ALA A 434 -30.70 -5.00 9.17
N ASP A 435 -31.86 -4.66 9.75
CA ASP A 435 -33.17 -4.72 9.10
C ASP A 435 -33.52 -3.43 8.33
N GLY A 436 -32.61 -2.45 8.31
CA GLY A 436 -32.78 -1.17 7.65
C GLY A 436 -33.71 -0.19 8.38
N ARG A 437 -33.99 -0.40 9.67
CA ARG A 437 -34.72 0.56 10.50
C ARG A 437 -33.78 1.64 11.00
N VAL A 438 -34.29 2.87 11.05
CA VAL A 438 -33.52 4.03 11.54
C VAL A 438 -33.34 3.90 13.05
N VAL A 439 -32.09 3.95 13.50
CA VAL A 439 -31.70 4.04 14.91
C VAL A 439 -31.12 5.43 15.16
N ARG A 440 -31.47 6.02 16.31
CA ARG A 440 -30.95 7.32 16.76
C ARG A 440 -30.11 7.14 18.01
N ASN A 441 -28.91 7.70 18.00
CA ASN A 441 -27.99 7.72 19.13
C ASN A 441 -27.72 9.17 19.52
N THR A 442 -28.46 9.71 20.49
CA THR A 442 -28.32 11.12 20.90
C THR A 442 -27.02 11.43 21.63
N ALA A 443 -26.22 10.42 21.98
CA ALA A 443 -24.93 10.58 22.63
C ALA A 443 -23.75 10.60 21.65
N ALA A 444 -23.98 10.29 20.38
CA ALA A 444 -22.92 10.33 19.35
C ALA A 444 -22.52 11.77 19.02
N ASP A 445 -21.26 11.95 18.66
CA ASP A 445 -20.70 13.21 18.15
C ASP A 445 -21.12 13.53 16.69
N ASP A 446 -21.67 12.54 15.99
CA ASP A 446 -22.08 12.61 14.58
C ASP A 446 -20.93 12.99 13.64
N ALA A 447 -19.72 12.54 13.96
CA ALA A 447 -18.53 12.82 13.16
C ALA A 447 -18.63 12.22 11.74
N HIS A 448 -18.02 12.88 10.76
CA HIS A 448 -17.79 12.28 9.45
C HIS A 448 -16.73 11.19 9.56
N ILE A 449 -17.02 10.02 8.98
CA ILE A 449 -16.18 8.83 9.12
C ILE A 449 -15.42 8.56 7.81
N LEU A 450 -14.11 8.39 7.94
CA LEU A 450 -13.21 7.90 6.90
C LEU A 450 -12.66 6.54 7.32
N VAL A 451 -12.88 5.52 6.50
CA VAL A 451 -12.38 4.15 6.75
C VAL A 451 -11.14 3.91 5.92
N PHE A 452 -10.11 3.29 6.50
CA PHE A 452 -8.84 2.98 5.87
C PHE A 452 -8.56 1.49 5.97
N SER A 453 -8.15 0.88 4.87
CA SER A 453 -7.71 -0.51 4.81
C SER A 453 -6.63 -0.69 3.78
N HIS A 454 -5.93 -1.82 3.81
CA HIS A 454 -5.05 -2.17 2.70
C HIS A 454 -5.82 -2.69 1.49
N HIS A 455 -6.54 -3.81 1.66
CA HIS A 455 -7.35 -4.41 0.60
C HIS A 455 -8.58 -3.56 0.25
N HIS A 456 -8.91 -3.54 -1.04
CA HIS A 456 -10.11 -2.91 -1.60
C HIS A 456 -11.23 -3.94 -1.82
N SER A 457 -12.47 -3.49 -2.04
CA SER A 457 -13.64 -4.37 -2.00
C SER A 457 -13.56 -5.63 -2.89
N PRO A 458 -13.21 -5.57 -4.20
CA PRO A 458 -13.05 -6.77 -5.03
C PRO A 458 -11.94 -7.74 -4.61
N SER A 459 -10.96 -7.29 -3.83
CA SER A 459 -9.83 -8.13 -3.40
C SER A 459 -10.11 -8.92 -2.11
N MET A 460 -11.26 -8.68 -1.48
CA MET A 460 -11.64 -9.31 -0.23
C MET A 460 -12.56 -10.51 -0.47
N THR A 461 -12.35 -11.61 0.25
CA THR A 461 -13.10 -12.87 0.10
C THR A 461 -13.57 -13.45 1.43
N ARG A 462 -14.21 -14.63 1.39
CA ARG A 462 -14.59 -15.44 2.57
C ARG A 462 -13.74 -16.70 2.71
N ARG A 463 -12.50 -16.70 2.21
CA ARG A 463 -11.57 -17.81 2.42
C ARG A 463 -11.43 -18.06 3.94
N PRO A 464 -11.46 -19.32 4.41
CA PRO A 464 -11.15 -19.65 5.80
C PRO A 464 -9.73 -19.20 6.17
N ASP A 465 -9.57 -18.58 7.33
CA ASP A 465 -8.25 -18.27 7.88
C ASP A 465 -7.80 -19.41 8.77
N ALA A 466 -6.74 -20.13 8.38
CA ALA A 466 -6.25 -21.27 9.16
C ALA A 466 -5.66 -20.87 10.53
N THR A 467 -5.37 -19.59 10.76
CA THR A 467 -4.95 -19.07 12.07
C THR A 467 -6.13 -18.82 13.00
N HIS A 468 -7.35 -18.66 12.45
CA HIS A 468 -8.60 -18.47 13.18
C HIS A 468 -9.72 -19.32 12.56
N PRO A 469 -9.61 -20.67 12.60
CA PRO A 469 -10.47 -21.57 11.82
C PRO A 469 -11.95 -21.52 12.20
N GLU A 470 -12.25 -21.13 13.45
CA GLU A 470 -13.61 -21.03 13.97
C GLU A 470 -14.22 -19.63 13.73
N GLU A 471 -13.41 -18.65 13.32
CA GLU A 471 -13.90 -17.30 13.07
C GLU A 471 -14.44 -17.18 11.63
N GLN A 472 -15.69 -16.73 11.49
CA GLN A 472 -16.24 -16.44 10.18
C GLN A 472 -15.51 -15.26 9.53
N ARG A 473 -15.23 -15.42 8.23
CA ARG A 473 -14.55 -14.43 7.39
C ARG A 473 -15.55 -13.71 6.49
N HIS A 474 -15.45 -12.39 6.44
CA HIS A 474 -16.34 -11.50 5.71
C HIS A 474 -15.61 -10.88 4.51
N ASP A 475 -16.32 -10.76 3.39
CA ASP A 475 -15.79 -10.18 2.15
C ASP A 475 -16.06 -8.68 2.03
N GLY A 476 -15.59 -8.07 0.93
CA GLY A 476 -15.77 -6.65 0.68
C GLY A 476 -17.24 -6.24 0.48
N GLY A 477 -18.10 -7.17 0.05
CA GLY A 477 -19.54 -6.93 -0.10
C GLY A 477 -20.21 -6.71 1.25
N GLU A 478 -19.92 -7.58 2.22
CA GLU A 478 -20.44 -7.43 3.59
C GLU A 478 -19.91 -6.15 4.27
N LEU A 479 -18.66 -5.78 3.99
CA LEU A 479 -18.13 -4.51 4.48
C LEU A 479 -18.85 -3.31 3.85
N ILE A 480 -19.12 -3.32 2.53
CA ILE A 480 -19.92 -2.27 1.88
C ILE A 480 -21.33 -2.19 2.48
N GLU A 481 -21.97 -3.34 2.75
CA GLU A 481 -23.28 -3.40 3.38
C GLU A 481 -23.27 -2.79 4.78
N LEU A 482 -22.26 -3.10 5.60
CA LEU A 482 -22.08 -2.51 6.93
C LEU A 482 -21.87 -0.99 6.82
N LEU A 483 -20.90 -0.53 6.01
CA LEU A 483 -20.59 0.89 5.87
C LEU A 483 -21.79 1.69 5.36
N SER A 484 -22.56 1.14 4.41
CA SER A 484 -23.77 1.78 3.88
C SER A 484 -24.87 1.96 4.94
N ARG A 485 -24.78 1.33 6.12
CA ARG A 485 -25.76 1.55 7.21
C ARG A 485 -25.53 2.86 7.95
N PHE A 486 -24.41 3.55 7.74
CA PHE A 486 -24.01 4.74 8.49
C PHE A 486 -23.88 5.94 7.53
N PRO A 487 -24.89 6.84 7.46
CA PRO A 487 -24.91 7.96 6.51
C PRO A 487 -23.74 8.95 6.59
N ASN A 488 -23.08 9.01 7.74
CA ASN A 488 -21.91 9.84 8.01
C ASN A 488 -20.59 9.17 7.59
N VAL A 489 -20.60 7.93 7.08
CA VAL A 489 -19.46 7.34 6.36
C VAL A 489 -19.33 8.01 5.00
N VAL A 490 -18.24 8.73 4.81
CA VAL A 490 -17.99 9.56 3.63
C VAL A 490 -17.14 8.82 2.60
N ALA A 491 -16.10 8.12 3.08
CA ALA A 491 -15.18 7.41 2.21
C ALA A 491 -14.55 6.18 2.85
N TRP A 492 -14.18 5.23 2.00
CA TRP A 492 -13.31 4.10 2.29
C TRP A 492 -12.06 4.21 1.40
N ILE A 493 -10.88 4.38 2.00
CA ILE A 493 -9.62 4.70 1.32
C ILE A 493 -8.66 3.52 1.46
N ASN A 494 -8.10 3.04 0.35
CA ASN A 494 -7.32 1.80 0.31
C ASN A 494 -6.23 1.73 -0.79
N GLY A 495 -5.49 0.62 -0.81
CA GLY A 495 -4.35 0.34 -1.70
C GLY A 495 -4.44 -1.04 -2.37
N HIS A 496 -3.40 -1.85 -2.27
CA HIS A 496 -3.35 -3.28 -2.68
C HIS A 496 -3.38 -3.59 -4.18
N SER A 497 -4.29 -2.96 -4.94
CA SER A 497 -4.45 -3.28 -6.37
C SER A 497 -3.34 -2.72 -7.26
N HIS A 498 -2.52 -1.80 -6.73
CA HIS A 498 -1.55 -1.00 -7.47
C HIS A 498 -2.19 -0.12 -8.57
N VAL A 499 -3.48 0.19 -8.44
CA VAL A 499 -4.24 0.98 -9.43
C VAL A 499 -4.88 2.21 -8.79
N ASN A 500 -4.90 3.33 -9.49
CA ASN A 500 -5.78 4.44 -9.13
C ASN A 500 -7.20 4.14 -9.62
N ALA A 501 -8.14 3.91 -8.70
CA ALA A 501 -9.53 3.62 -9.03
C ALA A 501 -10.46 4.24 -7.98
N ILE A 502 -11.54 4.89 -8.43
CA ILE A 502 -12.53 5.48 -7.52
C ILE A 502 -13.94 4.96 -7.83
N THR A 503 -14.52 4.23 -6.88
CA THR A 503 -15.78 3.51 -7.02
C THR A 503 -16.90 4.19 -6.21
N PRO A 504 -18.03 4.56 -6.84
CA PRO A 504 -19.21 5.04 -6.11
C PRO A 504 -20.02 3.86 -5.56
N HIS A 505 -20.12 3.73 -4.24
CA HIS A 505 -21.02 2.78 -3.59
C HIS A 505 -22.39 3.41 -3.42
N ARG A 506 -23.24 3.23 -4.43
CA ARG A 506 -24.60 3.80 -4.47
C ARG A 506 -25.56 2.97 -3.62
N HIS A 507 -26.37 3.67 -2.83
CA HIS A 507 -27.49 3.07 -2.12
C HIS A 507 -28.82 3.67 -2.59
N ARG A 508 -29.93 2.92 -2.43
CA ARG A 508 -31.29 3.38 -2.81
C ARG A 508 -31.71 4.64 -2.05
N THR A 509 -31.32 4.72 -0.77
CA THR A 509 -31.35 5.95 0.03
C THR A 509 -30.07 6.72 -0.24
N PRO A 510 -30.10 7.89 -0.90
CA PRO A 510 -28.88 8.59 -1.33
C PRO A 510 -27.90 8.89 -0.20
N ALA A 511 -28.40 9.27 0.99
CA ALA A 511 -27.60 9.54 2.18
C ALA A 511 -26.79 8.34 2.72
N ARG A 512 -27.05 7.13 2.24
CA ARG A 512 -26.33 5.90 2.62
C ARG A 512 -25.24 5.51 1.60
N SER A 513 -24.94 6.41 0.66
CA SER A 513 -23.92 6.18 -0.36
C SER A 513 -22.60 6.80 0.06
N PHE A 514 -21.48 6.17 -0.29
CA PHE A 514 -20.14 6.65 0.03
C PHE A 514 -19.15 6.33 -1.11
N TRP A 515 -17.97 6.92 -1.05
CA TRP A 515 -16.90 6.72 -2.05
C TRP A 515 -15.88 5.69 -1.59
N GLU A 516 -15.47 4.77 -2.46
CA GLU A 516 -14.24 3.99 -2.26
C GLU A 516 -13.13 4.56 -3.15
N VAL A 517 -11.97 4.85 -2.54
CA VAL A 517 -10.81 5.50 -3.18
C VAL A 517 -9.60 4.58 -3.05
N ASN A 518 -9.23 3.94 -4.15
CA ASN A 518 -8.03 3.11 -4.27
C ASN A 518 -6.90 3.93 -4.89
N THR A 519 -5.73 3.92 -4.27
CA THR A 519 -4.52 4.59 -4.79
C THR A 519 -3.51 3.57 -5.31
N ALA A 520 -2.80 3.95 -6.37
CA ALA A 520 -1.78 3.09 -6.95
C ALA A 520 -0.53 2.97 -6.08
N SER A 521 0.27 1.93 -6.31
CA SER A 521 1.45 1.66 -5.50
C SER A 521 2.61 2.60 -5.79
N HIS A 522 3.59 2.57 -4.90
CA HIS A 522 4.90 3.21 -5.08
C HIS A 522 5.96 2.24 -5.59
N VAL A 523 5.70 0.93 -5.60
CA VAL A 523 6.62 -0.05 -6.17
C VAL A 523 6.47 -0.20 -7.69
N ASP A 524 5.25 -0.14 -8.20
CA ASP A 524 4.93 -0.25 -9.62
C ASP A 524 4.52 1.09 -10.22
N TYR A 525 4.68 1.21 -11.55
CA TYR A 525 4.05 2.31 -12.28
C TYR A 525 2.59 2.48 -11.82
N PRO A 526 2.17 3.70 -11.44
CA PRO A 526 2.78 4.99 -11.76
C PRO A 526 3.59 5.69 -10.66
N HIS A 527 3.74 5.10 -9.46
CA HIS A 527 4.34 5.75 -8.27
C HIS A 527 3.58 6.99 -7.79
N HIS A 528 2.33 6.81 -7.37
CA HIS A 528 1.49 7.93 -6.91
C HIS A 528 1.07 7.82 -5.45
N ALA A 529 1.25 8.91 -4.71
CA ALA A 529 0.50 9.21 -3.49
C ALA A 529 -0.75 10.05 -3.82
N ARG A 530 -1.60 10.27 -2.82
CA ARG A 530 -2.85 11.03 -2.99
C ARG A 530 -3.05 12.02 -1.85
N LEU A 531 -3.11 13.30 -2.17
CA LEU A 531 -3.59 14.34 -1.27
C LEU A 531 -5.12 14.32 -1.25
N ILE A 532 -5.71 14.30 -0.06
CA ILE A 532 -7.15 14.20 0.17
C ILE A 532 -7.61 15.39 1.01
N GLU A 533 -8.67 16.07 0.55
CA GLU A 533 -9.25 17.23 1.24
C GLU A 533 -10.77 17.07 1.36
N LEU A 534 -11.28 17.12 2.58
CA LEU A 534 -12.72 17.04 2.86
C LEU A 534 -13.28 18.43 3.16
N MET A 535 -14.40 18.78 2.54
CA MET A 535 -15.06 20.09 2.67
C MET A 535 -16.54 19.94 2.95
N ASP A 536 -17.08 20.80 3.81
CA ASP A 536 -18.51 21.04 3.89
C ASP A 536 -18.93 22.08 2.85
N ASN A 537 -19.83 21.71 1.93
CA ASN A 537 -20.31 22.63 0.90
C ASN A 537 -21.41 23.57 1.38
N HIS A 538 -21.89 23.44 2.62
CA HIS A 538 -23.00 24.22 3.20
C HIS A 538 -24.29 24.17 2.38
N ASP A 539 -24.56 23.01 1.77
CA ASP A 539 -25.76 22.75 0.97
C ASP A 539 -26.32 21.33 1.11
N GLY A 540 -25.95 20.64 2.20
CA GLY A 540 -26.31 19.25 2.41
C GLY A 540 -25.44 18.26 1.62
N THR A 541 -24.32 18.72 1.05
CA THR A 541 -23.29 17.86 0.45
C THR A 541 -21.91 18.13 1.04
N LEU A 542 -21.03 17.15 0.90
CA LEU A 542 -19.60 17.27 1.12
C LEU A 542 -18.86 17.13 -0.20
N SER A 543 -17.68 17.74 -0.29
CA SER A 543 -16.71 17.48 -1.37
C SER A 543 -15.48 16.80 -0.81
N LEU A 544 -15.15 15.61 -1.33
CA LEU A 544 -13.88 14.96 -1.13
C LEU A 544 -13.01 15.19 -2.37
N PHE A 545 -12.03 16.09 -2.25
CA PHE A 545 -11.04 16.28 -3.29
C PHE A 545 -9.96 15.22 -3.17
N THR A 546 -9.53 14.70 -4.31
CA THR A 546 -8.37 13.82 -4.38
C THR A 546 -7.44 14.34 -5.46
N THR A 547 -6.18 14.55 -5.12
CA THR A 547 -5.14 15.07 -6.03
C THR A 547 -3.93 14.14 -5.96
N LEU A 548 -3.48 13.63 -7.11
CA LEU A 548 -2.33 12.72 -7.14
C LEU A 548 -1.02 13.51 -6.98
N VAL A 549 -0.08 12.87 -6.30
CA VAL A 549 1.26 13.38 -5.97
C VAL A 549 2.30 12.39 -6.48
N GLU A 550 3.32 12.87 -7.19
CA GLU A 550 4.50 12.10 -7.59
C GLU A 550 5.69 12.47 -6.69
N SER A 551 6.70 11.61 -6.57
CA SER A 551 7.89 11.91 -5.74
C SER A 551 8.70 13.12 -6.24
N SER A 552 9.62 13.59 -5.39
CA SER A 552 10.57 14.69 -5.69
C SER A 552 11.62 14.31 -6.74
N ALA A 553 11.58 13.08 -7.28
CA ALA A 553 12.55 12.63 -8.25
C ALA A 553 12.50 13.50 -9.53
N PRO A 554 13.65 13.88 -10.11
CA PRO A 554 13.69 14.50 -11.44
C PRO A 554 13.08 13.62 -12.53
N TYR A 555 12.30 14.20 -13.46
CA TYR A 555 11.68 13.44 -14.55
C TYR A 555 12.69 12.81 -15.50
N THR A 556 13.78 13.52 -15.79
CA THR A 556 14.85 13.00 -16.65
C THR A 556 15.97 12.46 -15.79
N THR A 557 16.32 11.20 -16.01
CA THR A 557 17.42 10.53 -15.32
C THR A 557 18.77 10.85 -15.97
N ASP A 558 19.77 11.18 -15.17
CA ASP A 558 21.17 11.12 -15.60
C ASP A 558 21.74 9.77 -15.11
N PHE A 559 22.30 8.97 -16.03
CA PHE A 559 22.81 7.64 -15.67
C PHE A 559 24.16 7.70 -14.96
N ASP A 560 24.86 8.84 -15.01
CA ASP A 560 26.10 9.06 -14.28
C ASP A 560 25.84 9.64 -12.87
N ASP A 561 24.62 10.14 -12.61
CA ASP A 561 24.20 10.59 -11.28
C ASP A 561 23.76 9.41 -10.41
N LEU A 562 24.71 8.88 -9.65
CA LEU A 562 24.46 7.84 -8.65
C LEU A 562 24.21 8.42 -7.25
N SER A 563 23.87 9.71 -7.10
CA SER A 563 23.43 10.29 -5.82
C SER A 563 22.04 9.77 -5.42
N SER A 564 21.58 10.04 -4.18
CA SER A 564 20.22 9.64 -3.77
C SER A 564 19.12 10.19 -4.69
N VAL A 565 19.30 11.41 -5.23
CA VAL A 565 18.38 12.04 -6.17
C VAL A 565 18.39 11.33 -7.52
N GLY A 566 19.57 11.03 -8.06
CA GLY A 566 19.72 10.28 -9.30
C GLY A 566 19.18 8.85 -9.20
N LEU A 567 19.40 8.17 -8.07
CA LEU A 567 18.82 6.85 -7.78
C LEU A 567 17.29 6.91 -7.68
N ALA A 568 16.70 7.95 -7.09
CA ALA A 568 15.24 8.11 -7.07
C ALA A 568 14.66 8.35 -8.49
N ALA A 569 15.37 9.10 -9.35
CA ALA A 569 14.99 9.25 -10.76
C ALA A 569 15.08 7.91 -11.52
N LEU A 570 16.15 7.14 -11.30
CA LEU A 570 16.31 5.77 -11.82
C LEU A 570 15.19 4.85 -11.36
N TYR A 571 14.82 4.88 -10.08
CA TYR A 571 13.74 4.07 -9.52
C TYR A 571 12.44 4.23 -10.32
N ARG A 572 12.05 5.48 -10.57
CA ARG A 572 10.85 5.79 -11.36
C ARG A 572 11.02 5.41 -12.83
N GLU A 573 12.14 5.76 -13.47
CA GLU A 573 12.33 5.49 -14.90
C GLU A 573 12.39 3.99 -15.23
N LEU A 574 13.04 3.19 -14.39
CA LEU A 574 13.07 1.75 -14.52
C LEU A 574 11.66 1.15 -14.35
N ALA A 575 10.86 1.63 -13.39
CA ALA A 575 9.46 1.19 -13.22
C ALA A 575 8.59 1.49 -14.45
N TYR A 576 8.76 2.66 -15.07
CA TYR A 576 8.06 3.03 -16.31
C TYR A 576 8.46 2.14 -17.51
N ASN A 577 9.57 1.40 -17.40
CA ASN A 577 10.07 0.49 -18.42
C ASN A 577 9.85 -1.00 -18.06
N ALA A 578 8.94 -1.30 -17.13
CA ALA A 578 8.55 -2.66 -16.82
C ALA A 578 8.15 -3.47 -18.10
N PRO A 579 8.35 -4.81 -18.12
CA PRO A 579 8.01 -5.65 -19.26
C PRO A 579 6.60 -5.38 -19.84
N GLY A 580 6.53 -5.04 -21.12
CA GLY A 580 5.27 -4.77 -21.84
C GLY A 580 4.61 -3.41 -21.56
N LEU A 581 5.00 -2.72 -20.47
CA LEU A 581 4.37 -1.47 -20.05
C LEU A 581 4.50 -0.35 -21.10
N PRO A 582 5.69 -0.04 -21.66
CA PRO A 582 5.81 0.97 -22.71
C PRO A 582 4.88 0.76 -23.91
N ALA A 583 4.72 -0.49 -24.35
CA ALA A 583 3.87 -0.82 -25.49
C ALA A 583 2.37 -0.66 -25.19
N ALA A 584 1.98 -0.69 -23.92
CA ALA A 584 0.58 -0.58 -23.48
C ALA A 584 0.17 0.85 -23.07
N MET A 585 1.10 1.81 -23.08
CA MET A 585 0.79 3.22 -22.79
C MET A 585 0.20 3.93 -24.01
N HIS A 586 -0.84 4.73 -23.78
CA HIS A 586 -1.39 5.68 -24.73
C HIS A 586 -1.03 7.10 -24.28
N ASP A 587 -0.45 7.92 -25.16
CA ASP A 587 0.05 9.27 -24.83
C ASP A 587 0.99 9.34 -23.62
N GLY A 588 1.77 8.27 -23.41
CA GLY A 588 2.72 8.15 -22.32
C GLY A 588 2.10 7.79 -20.96
N VAL A 589 0.83 7.36 -20.93
CA VAL A 589 0.10 6.96 -19.71
C VAL A 589 -0.59 5.62 -19.93
N ARG A 590 -0.57 4.75 -18.93
CA ARG A 590 -1.37 3.52 -18.89
C ARG A 590 -2.55 3.65 -17.93
N GLU A 591 -3.76 3.82 -18.47
CA GLU A 591 -4.95 4.09 -17.66
C GLU A 591 -5.36 2.93 -16.74
N SER A 592 -5.06 1.68 -17.09
CA SER A 592 -5.37 0.53 -16.24
C SER A 592 -4.53 0.43 -14.96
N SER A 593 -3.56 1.33 -14.77
CA SER A 593 -2.73 1.44 -13.56
C SER A 593 -2.79 2.86 -12.99
N ALA A 594 -2.55 3.88 -13.84
CA ALA A 594 -2.66 5.28 -13.42
C ALA A 594 -4.11 5.79 -13.25
N GLY A 595 -5.11 4.93 -13.47
CA GLY A 595 -6.52 5.29 -13.46
C GLY A 595 -6.95 6.05 -14.70
N ALA A 596 -8.25 6.14 -14.96
CA ALA A 596 -8.79 7.05 -15.96
C ALA A 596 -8.91 8.47 -15.38
N ARG A 597 -9.33 9.46 -16.19
CA ARG A 597 -9.52 10.84 -15.70
C ARG A 597 -10.40 10.95 -14.45
N LYS A 598 -11.39 10.06 -14.31
CA LYS A 598 -12.31 9.99 -13.17
C LYS A 598 -11.72 9.41 -11.88
N ASP A 599 -10.50 8.90 -11.93
CA ASP A 599 -9.81 8.20 -10.84
C ASP A 599 -8.56 8.97 -10.35
N ARG A 600 -8.23 10.09 -11.01
CA ARG A 600 -7.01 10.89 -10.77
C ARG A 600 -7.34 12.11 -9.91
N ASN A 601 -7.25 13.31 -10.48
CA ASN A 601 -7.55 14.57 -9.83
C ASN A 601 -9.06 14.84 -9.91
N VAL A 602 -9.79 14.65 -8.81
CA VAL A 602 -11.25 14.74 -8.82
C VAL A 602 -11.83 15.40 -7.59
N GLU A 603 -12.98 16.06 -7.76
CA GLU A 603 -13.91 16.44 -6.69
C GLU A 603 -15.01 15.37 -6.64
N LEU A 604 -15.15 14.68 -5.51
CA LEU A 604 -16.18 13.67 -5.30
C LEU A 604 -17.30 14.24 -4.42
N LEU A 605 -18.51 14.34 -4.94
CA LEU A 605 -19.67 14.82 -4.18
C LEU A 605 -20.37 13.66 -3.47
N VAL A 606 -20.72 13.87 -2.20
CA VAL A 606 -21.52 12.94 -1.40
C VAL A 606 -22.50 13.72 -0.52
N HIS A 607 -23.57 13.07 -0.08
CA HIS A 607 -24.51 13.70 0.85
C HIS A 607 -23.87 13.92 2.22
N ARG A 608 -24.21 15.04 2.85
CA ARG A 608 -23.95 15.30 4.26
C ARG A 608 -25.15 14.77 5.05
N ALA A 609 -24.90 13.88 6.02
CA ALA A 609 -25.93 13.21 6.81
C ALA A 609 -26.79 14.16 7.66
#